data_AF-A0A0Q3L8N5-F1
#
_entry.id   AF-A0A0Q3L8N5-F1
#
_cell.length_a   1.000
_cell.length_b   1.000
_cell.length_c   1.000
_cell.angle_alpha   90.00
_cell.angle_beta   90.00
_cell.angle_gamma   90.00
#
_symmetry.space_group_name_H-M   'P 1'
#
loop_
_entity.id
_entity.type
_entity.pdbx_description
1 polymer ?
#
loop_
_entity_poly.entity_id
_entity_poly.type
_entity_poly.pdbx_seq_one_letter_code
_entity_poly.pdbx_strand_id
1 'polypeptide(L)'
;MAAASTLLRLPSRSAPNSQDPVPRVYPSLLARPTRRRLLRAASCSPSPPPPSAPLDFPLLPFPPAEVLIPSECKTLHLYEARYLALLEEVQKLDLGALVSIRGLCRVNIKNLLQMEPYLRGDISPMMDKFSGGTELGMRISKLREGMCNLHSLQMKLKVPEDEPLQTNIKSSLLWSEKEIFEDYDNEFIPGLPERLSFAAYQSVSGMSDAELLTLQKYKIKAMDLTDTLERINSGIEYVEHNIGMIAARLAIQNI
;
A
#
# COMPACT_ATOMS: atom_id res chain seq x y z
N MET A 1 20.49 -18.09 -12.77
CA MET A 1 20.39 -18.75 -11.44
C MET A 1 18.93 -18.91 -11.09
N ALA A 2 18.53 -20.13 -10.74
CA ALA A 2 17.16 -20.63 -10.76
C ALA A 2 16.30 -20.09 -9.61
N ALA A 3 15.07 -19.66 -9.90
CA ALA A 3 14.04 -19.36 -8.92
C ALA A 3 13.10 -20.58 -8.83
N ALA A 4 13.14 -21.27 -7.70
CA ALA A 4 12.22 -22.35 -7.34
C ALA A 4 11.15 -21.77 -6.41
N SER A 5 9.88 -21.77 -6.85
CA SER A 5 8.74 -21.48 -5.98
C SER A 5 8.33 -22.76 -5.25
N THR A 6 8.58 -22.79 -3.94
CA THR A 6 8.12 -23.88 -3.07
C THR A 6 6.75 -23.52 -2.49
N LEU A 7 5.78 -24.40 -2.77
CA LEU A 7 4.44 -24.41 -2.18
C LEU A 7 4.52 -24.68 -0.67
N LEU A 8 3.94 -23.80 0.14
CA LEU A 8 3.66 -24.07 1.55
C LEU A 8 2.19 -24.49 1.71
N ARG A 9 2.00 -25.61 2.41
CA ARG A 9 0.74 -26.29 2.68
C ARG A 9 0.69 -26.57 4.18
N LEU A 10 -0.53 -26.53 4.76
CA LEU A 10 -1.08 -27.24 5.95
C LEU A 10 -1.73 -26.28 6.98
N PRO A 11 -2.64 -26.75 7.87
CA PRO A 11 -3.47 -27.96 7.86
C PRO A 11 -4.99 -27.70 8.05
N SER A 12 -5.76 -28.74 7.74
CA SER A 12 -7.22 -28.87 7.86
C SER A 12 -7.69 -28.91 9.32
N ARG A 13 -8.83 -28.27 9.63
CA ARG A 13 -9.55 -28.45 10.91
C ARG A 13 -10.99 -28.90 10.67
N SER A 14 -11.27 -30.06 11.26
CA SER A 14 -12.49 -30.86 11.25
C SER A 14 -13.67 -30.22 11.99
N ALA A 15 -14.87 -30.45 11.46
CA ALA A 15 -16.17 -30.17 12.08
C ALA A 15 -16.48 -31.06 13.32
N PRO A 16 -17.52 -30.72 14.08
CA PRO A 16 -18.42 -31.74 14.59
C PRO A 16 -19.89 -31.47 14.24
N ASN A 17 -20.60 -32.58 14.05
CA ASN A 17 -22.01 -32.73 13.72
C ASN A 17 -22.69 -33.48 14.89
N SER A 18 -23.90 -33.08 15.30
CA SER A 18 -24.78 -33.83 16.22
C SER A 18 -26.14 -33.11 16.29
N GLN A 19 -27.15 -33.48 15.49
CA GLN A 19 -28.17 -34.53 15.72
C GLN A 19 -29.00 -34.37 17.02
N ASP A 20 -30.26 -33.94 16.84
CA ASP A 20 -31.38 -34.04 17.79
C ASP A 20 -31.79 -35.50 18.04
N PRO A 21 -32.47 -35.81 19.17
CA PRO A 21 -33.90 -36.11 19.07
C PRO A 21 -34.80 -35.66 20.26
N VAL A 22 -36.07 -35.41 19.91
CA VAL A 22 -37.32 -35.25 20.70
C VAL A 22 -37.67 -36.62 21.37
N PRO A 23 -38.38 -36.77 22.53
CA PRO A 23 -39.80 -36.39 22.64
C PRO A 23 -40.53 -36.22 24.00
N ARG A 24 -41.79 -35.76 23.85
CA ARG A 24 -43.05 -36.05 24.59
C ARG A 24 -43.69 -35.00 25.50
N VAL A 25 -44.93 -34.74 25.10
CA VAL A 25 -46.03 -33.96 25.68
C VAL A 25 -46.75 -34.77 26.77
N TYR A 26 -47.21 -34.11 27.85
CA TYR A 26 -48.58 -34.22 28.38
C TYR A 26 -48.95 -32.96 29.21
N PRO A 27 -50.25 -32.59 29.31
CA PRO A 27 -50.72 -31.24 29.66
C PRO A 27 -51.28 -31.15 31.09
N SER A 28 -51.38 -29.94 31.66
CA SER A 28 -52.60 -29.46 32.35
C SER A 28 -52.44 -28.08 33.02
N LEU A 29 -53.35 -27.17 32.62
CA LEU A 29 -54.20 -26.26 33.40
C LEU A 29 -53.62 -25.57 34.66
N LEU A 30 -53.52 -24.23 34.60
CA LEU A 30 -54.43 -23.31 35.32
C LEU A 30 -54.06 -21.86 35.02
N ALA A 31 -55.02 -21.15 34.40
CA ALA A 31 -54.97 -19.71 34.22
C ALA A 31 -55.34 -19.00 35.53
N ARG A 32 -54.58 -17.96 35.90
CA ARG A 32 -55.08 -16.84 36.71
C ARG A 32 -54.45 -15.52 36.22
N PRO A 33 -55.24 -14.46 36.01
CA PRO A 33 -54.75 -13.18 35.52
C PRO A 33 -54.29 -12.31 36.70
N THR A 34 -53.21 -11.54 36.55
CA THR A 34 -52.96 -10.42 37.47
C THR A 34 -52.05 -9.36 36.86
N ARG A 35 -52.62 -8.17 36.69
CA ARG A 35 -52.01 -6.82 36.63
C ARG A 35 -50.69 -6.66 35.87
N ARG A 36 -50.78 -6.16 34.64
CA ARG A 36 -49.70 -5.39 33.99
C ARG A 36 -49.36 -4.15 34.83
N ARG A 37 -48.24 -4.18 35.55
CA ARG A 37 -47.47 -2.96 35.86
C ARG A 37 -46.42 -2.80 34.77
N LEU A 38 -46.55 -1.73 33.99
CA LEU A 38 -45.51 -1.27 33.07
C LEU A 38 -44.27 -0.89 33.88
N LEU A 39 -43.27 -1.78 33.91
CA LEU A 39 -41.92 -1.40 34.31
C LEU A 39 -41.30 -0.68 33.11
N ARG A 40 -41.12 0.63 33.28
CA ARG A 40 -40.42 1.51 32.34
C ARG A 40 -38.95 1.07 32.32
N ALA A 41 -38.55 0.37 31.26
CA ALA A 41 -37.15 0.06 31.02
C ALA A 41 -36.39 1.38 30.87
N ALA A 42 -35.43 1.64 31.76
CA ALA A 42 -34.46 2.68 31.57
C ALA A 42 -33.60 2.29 30.36
N SER A 43 -33.69 3.07 29.28
CA SER A 43 -32.84 2.90 28.11
C SER A 43 -31.40 3.19 28.53
N CYS A 44 -30.60 2.15 28.72
CA CYS A 44 -29.16 2.30 28.81
C CYS A 44 -28.67 2.74 27.43
N SER A 45 -28.25 4.00 27.34
CA SER A 45 -27.50 4.49 26.18
C SER A 45 -26.24 3.63 26.04
N PRO A 46 -25.92 3.10 24.85
CA PRO A 46 -24.64 2.42 24.65
C PRO A 46 -23.52 3.44 24.92
N SER A 47 -22.60 3.07 25.80
CA SER A 47 -21.36 3.82 26.02
C SER A 47 -20.62 3.97 24.68
N PRO A 48 -19.96 5.12 24.41
CA PRO A 48 -19.15 5.25 23.21
C PRO A 48 -18.12 4.12 23.16
N PRO A 49 -17.82 3.59 21.96
CA PRO A 49 -16.79 2.58 21.82
C PRO A 49 -15.47 3.12 22.40
N PRO A 50 -14.66 2.27 23.08
CA PRO A 50 -13.38 2.70 23.59
C PRO A 50 -12.55 3.29 22.44
N PRO A 51 -11.76 4.35 22.69
CA PRO A 51 -10.85 4.89 21.68
C PRO A 51 -9.97 3.75 21.16
N SER A 52 -9.82 3.66 19.84
CA SER A 52 -8.90 2.72 19.22
C SER A 52 -7.51 2.90 19.85
N ALA A 53 -6.88 1.80 20.24
CA ALA A 53 -5.58 1.83 20.88
C ALA A 53 -4.57 2.55 19.96
N PRO A 54 -3.62 3.33 20.51
CA PRO A 54 -2.56 3.94 19.71
C PRO A 54 -1.83 2.87 18.91
N LEU A 55 -1.68 3.14 17.61
CA LEU A 55 -1.05 2.23 16.67
C LEU A 55 0.45 2.52 16.73
N ASP A 56 1.16 1.75 17.56
CA ASP A 56 2.59 1.91 17.85
C ASP A 56 3.47 1.22 16.79
N PHE A 57 3.97 2.00 15.84
CA PHE A 57 4.75 1.52 14.70
C PHE A 57 6.23 1.94 14.81
N PRO A 58 7.17 1.07 14.39
CA PRO A 58 8.56 1.47 14.19
C PRO A 58 8.67 2.45 13.01
N LEU A 59 9.51 3.47 13.16
CA LEU A 59 9.71 4.51 12.16
C LEU A 59 11.15 4.42 11.63
N LEU A 60 11.27 4.23 10.32
CA LEU A 60 12.55 4.21 9.62
C LEU A 60 12.81 5.60 8.99
N PRO A 61 13.80 6.36 9.46
CA PRO A 61 14.13 7.65 8.86
C PRO A 61 14.78 7.45 7.49
N PHE A 62 14.40 8.29 6.53
CA PHE A 62 15.07 8.39 5.22
C PHE A 62 15.85 9.70 5.14
N PRO A 63 16.94 9.75 4.36
CA PRO A 63 17.58 11.01 4.01
C PRO A 63 16.55 11.99 3.42
N PRO A 64 16.65 13.31 3.66
CA PRO A 64 15.70 14.29 3.10
C PRO A 64 15.63 14.28 1.56
N ALA A 65 16.71 13.83 0.90
CA ALA A 65 16.79 13.66 -0.55
C ALA A 65 15.98 12.45 -1.06
N GLU A 66 15.49 11.60 -0.18
CA GLU A 66 14.83 10.35 -0.51
C GLU A 66 13.39 10.34 -0.02
N VAL A 67 12.46 10.32 -0.98
CA VAL A 67 11.04 10.07 -0.70
C VAL A 67 10.68 8.68 -1.18
N LEU A 68 10.01 7.91 -0.31
CA LEU A 68 9.36 6.66 -0.66
C LEU A 68 7.85 6.92 -0.73
N ILE A 69 7.28 6.78 -1.91
CA ILE A 69 5.83 6.94 -2.12
C ILE A 69 5.11 5.58 -2.10
N PRO A 70 3.78 5.54 -1.93
CA PRO A 70 3.00 4.34 -2.18
C PRO A 70 3.32 3.71 -3.54
N SER A 71 3.28 2.38 -3.63
CA SER A 71 3.66 1.52 -4.76
C SER A 71 5.15 1.44 -5.11
N GLU A 72 5.96 2.43 -4.73
CA GLU A 72 7.40 2.42 -4.99
C GLU A 72 8.08 1.35 -4.14
N CYS A 73 9.03 0.65 -4.74
CA CYS A 73 9.86 -0.34 -4.10
C CYS A 73 11.30 0.18 -4.01
N LYS A 74 11.91 0.11 -2.84
CA LYS A 74 13.32 0.48 -2.63
C LYS A 74 14.07 -0.64 -1.96
N THR A 75 15.31 -0.83 -2.39
CA THR A 75 16.25 -1.73 -1.73
C THR A 75 17.13 -0.93 -0.79
N LEU A 76 17.17 -1.34 0.46
CA LEU A 76 17.96 -0.71 1.51
C LEU A 76 19.06 -1.66 1.99
N HIS A 77 20.22 -1.08 2.29
CA HIS A 77 21.29 -1.75 3.01
C HIS A 77 21.23 -1.34 4.47
N LEU A 78 20.92 -2.30 5.34
CA LEU A 78 20.82 -2.08 6.77
C LEU A 78 22.05 -2.67 7.46
N TYR A 79 22.88 -1.80 8.03
CA TYR A 79 24.09 -2.19 8.75
C TYR A 79 23.87 -2.29 10.27
N GLU A 80 22.93 -1.53 10.82
CA GLU A 80 22.66 -1.56 12.25
C GLU A 80 21.68 -2.68 12.62
N ALA A 81 22.11 -3.55 13.55
CA ALA A 81 21.31 -4.64 14.08
C ALA A 81 19.95 -4.18 14.65
N ARG A 82 19.85 -2.93 15.12
CA ARG A 82 18.63 -2.33 15.67
C ARG A 82 17.51 -2.27 14.63
N TYR A 83 17.83 -2.00 13.36
CA TYR A 83 16.84 -1.98 12.28
C TYR A 83 16.56 -3.37 11.72
N LEU A 84 17.51 -4.31 11.84
CA LEU A 84 17.27 -5.71 11.46
C LEU A 84 16.22 -6.37 12.36
N ALA A 85 16.13 -5.95 13.63
CA ALA A 85 15.09 -6.41 14.55
C ALA A 85 13.66 -6.03 14.13
N LEU A 86 13.49 -5.10 13.18
CA LEU A 86 12.19 -4.68 12.66
C LEU A 86 11.62 -5.62 11.58
N LEU A 87 12.43 -6.56 11.09
CA LEU A 87 12.12 -7.30 9.88
C LEU A 87 12.09 -8.80 10.16
N GLU A 88 10.99 -9.44 9.79
CA GLU A 88 10.79 -10.87 10.02
C GLU A 88 11.66 -11.72 9.07
N GLU A 89 11.85 -11.26 7.82
CA GLU A 89 12.63 -11.96 6.80
C GLU A 89 13.58 -11.01 6.07
N VAL A 90 14.90 -11.27 6.13
CA VAL A 90 15.92 -10.47 5.44
C VAL A 90 17.02 -11.33 4.83
N GLN A 91 17.56 -10.92 3.68
CA GLN A 91 18.77 -11.52 3.13
C GLN A 91 19.97 -10.99 3.92
N LYS A 92 20.46 -11.81 4.86
CA LYS A 92 21.66 -11.50 5.62
C LYS A 92 22.89 -11.57 4.71
N LEU A 93 23.74 -10.56 4.84
CA LEU A 93 25.04 -10.50 4.18
C LEU A 93 26.15 -10.66 5.23
N ASP A 94 27.39 -10.78 4.77
CA ASP A 94 28.56 -10.82 5.66
C ASP A 94 28.63 -9.59 6.58
N LEU A 95 28.12 -8.44 6.11
CA LEU A 95 27.93 -7.21 6.87
C LEU A 95 26.52 -6.65 6.63
N GLY A 96 25.63 -6.83 7.60
CA GLY A 96 24.27 -6.27 7.58
C GLY A 96 23.25 -7.13 6.82
N ALA A 97 22.25 -6.49 6.22
CA ALA A 97 21.27 -7.15 5.38
C ALA A 97 20.80 -6.27 4.21
N LEU A 98 20.42 -6.93 3.12
CA LEU A 98 19.72 -6.30 2.00
C LEU A 98 18.22 -6.54 2.16
N VAL A 99 17.44 -5.46 2.10
CA VAL A 99 16.00 -5.50 2.34
C VAL A 99 15.28 -4.75 1.24
N SER A 100 14.21 -5.33 0.72
CA SER A 100 13.31 -4.64 -0.19
C SER A 100 12.07 -4.18 0.56
N ILE A 101 11.84 -2.88 0.58
CA ILE A 101 10.64 -2.28 1.18
C ILE A 101 9.76 -1.70 0.09
N ARG A 102 8.46 -1.63 0.36
CA ARG A 102 7.48 -1.04 -0.55
C ARG A 102 6.54 -0.11 0.20
N GLY A 103 6.30 1.07 -0.36
CA GLY A 103 5.31 1.98 0.18
C GLY A 103 3.90 1.43 0.01
N LEU A 104 3.14 1.34 1.10
CA LEU A 104 1.75 0.89 1.09
C LEU A 104 0.77 2.07 0.96
N CYS A 105 0.78 2.96 1.96
CA CYS A 105 -0.12 4.10 2.07
C CYS A 105 0.57 5.27 2.76
N ARG A 106 -0.10 6.42 2.82
CA ARG A 106 0.36 7.57 3.59
C ARG A 106 -0.14 7.47 5.02
N VAL A 107 0.66 7.96 5.95
CA VAL A 107 0.34 7.96 7.37
C VAL A 107 0.72 9.31 7.98
N ASN A 108 -0.05 9.73 8.99
CA ASN A 108 0.31 10.84 9.86
C ASN A 108 1.01 10.28 11.09
N ILE A 109 2.15 10.87 11.47
CA ILE A 109 2.79 10.60 12.76
C ILE A 109 2.18 11.57 13.78
N LYS A 110 1.38 11.05 14.71
CA LYS A 110 0.71 11.86 15.74
C LYS A 110 1.66 12.21 16.88
N ASN A 111 2.39 11.21 17.36
CA ASN A 111 3.30 11.33 18.51
C ASN A 111 4.53 10.46 18.30
N LEU A 112 5.69 10.95 18.74
CA LEU A 112 6.89 10.13 18.88
C LEU A 112 6.91 9.52 20.28
N LEU A 113 6.90 8.19 20.35
CA LEU A 113 6.77 7.42 21.59
C LEU A 113 8.12 7.03 22.18
N GLN A 114 9.10 6.73 21.32
CA GLN A 114 10.40 6.18 21.72
C GLN A 114 11.47 6.53 20.70
N MET A 115 12.68 6.86 21.17
CA MET A 115 13.81 7.25 20.32
C MET A 115 14.86 6.13 20.12
N GLU A 116 15.01 5.23 21.09
CA GLU A 116 16.01 4.14 21.07
C GLU A 116 15.34 2.80 21.38
N PRO A 117 15.74 1.66 20.80
CA PRO A 117 16.87 1.49 19.87
C PRO A 117 16.59 2.01 18.45
N TYR A 118 15.32 2.28 18.13
CA TYR A 118 14.86 2.93 16.90
C TYR A 118 13.67 3.83 17.24
N LEU A 119 13.32 4.71 16.31
CA LEU A 119 12.17 5.58 16.46
C LEU A 119 10.87 4.76 16.47
N ARG A 120 9.96 5.07 17.37
CA ARG A 120 8.58 4.56 17.36
C ARG A 120 7.60 5.71 17.49
N GLY A 121 6.44 5.56 16.88
CA GLY A 121 5.41 6.59 16.91
C GLY A 121 4.01 6.03 16.79
N ASP A 122 3.07 6.79 17.33
CA ASP A 122 1.64 6.59 17.10
C ASP A 122 1.29 7.15 15.71
N ILE A 123 0.75 6.30 14.84
CA ILE A 123 0.42 6.65 13.46
C ILE A 123 -1.08 6.53 13.18
N SER A 124 -1.54 7.23 12.15
CA SER A 124 -2.86 6.98 11.58
C SER A 124 -2.82 7.04 10.06
N PRO A 125 -3.57 6.17 9.35
CA PRO A 125 -3.65 6.21 7.90
C PRO A 125 -4.20 7.56 7.41
N MET A 126 -3.65 8.03 6.29
CA MET A 126 -4.14 9.18 5.55
C MET A 126 -4.72 8.69 4.23
N MET A 127 -6.04 8.76 4.11
CA MET A 127 -6.77 8.40 2.90
C MET A 127 -7.19 9.64 2.12
N ASP A 128 -7.19 9.53 0.80
CA ASP A 128 -7.78 10.55 -0.05
C ASP A 128 -9.28 10.70 0.16
N LYS A 129 -9.78 11.88 -0.20
CA LYS A 129 -11.21 12.08 -0.36
C LYS A 129 -11.65 11.37 -1.63
N PHE A 130 -12.63 10.48 -1.52
CA PHE A 130 -13.20 9.81 -2.68
C PHE A 130 -13.93 10.82 -3.59
N SER A 131 -13.37 11.06 -4.78
CA SER A 131 -14.02 11.82 -5.85
C SER A 131 -14.39 10.87 -6.99
N GLY A 132 -15.35 9.97 -6.75
CA GLY A 132 -15.86 9.09 -7.80
C GLY A 132 -16.44 9.86 -8.98
N GLY A 133 -16.33 9.31 -10.19
CA GLY A 133 -16.91 9.92 -11.38
C GLY A 133 -16.37 9.34 -12.68
N THR A 134 -17.12 9.54 -13.77
CA THR A 134 -16.72 9.12 -15.12
C THR A 134 -15.38 9.74 -15.53
N GLU A 135 -15.13 11.01 -15.15
CA GLU A 135 -13.86 11.69 -15.43
C GLU A 135 -12.67 10.97 -14.78
N LEU A 136 -12.77 10.63 -13.50
CA LEU A 136 -11.71 9.92 -12.78
C LEU A 136 -11.39 8.59 -13.47
N GLY A 137 -12.41 7.82 -13.86
CA GLY A 137 -12.22 6.57 -14.61
C GLY A 137 -11.49 6.79 -15.95
N MET A 138 -11.85 7.84 -16.69
CA MET A 138 -11.22 8.17 -17.97
C MET A 138 -9.75 8.58 -17.79
N ARG A 139 -9.43 9.35 -16.74
CA ARG A 139 -8.06 9.73 -16.38
C ARG A 139 -7.22 8.55 -15.92
N ILE A 140 -7.79 7.63 -15.14
CA ILE A 140 -7.12 6.38 -14.74
C ILE A 140 -6.75 5.55 -15.97
N SER A 141 -7.68 5.38 -16.91
CA SER A 141 -7.41 4.64 -18.16
C SER A 141 -6.29 5.30 -18.97
N LYS A 142 -6.31 6.64 -19.10
CA LYS A 142 -5.24 7.39 -19.77
C LYS A 142 -3.90 7.20 -19.08
N LEU A 143 -3.86 7.26 -17.75
CA LEU A 143 -2.63 7.05 -16.97
C LEU A 143 -2.05 5.65 -17.20
N ARG A 144 -2.89 4.61 -17.12
CA ARG A 144 -2.50 3.22 -17.37
C ARG A 144 -1.92 3.02 -18.75
N GLU A 145 -2.59 3.53 -19.78
CA GLU A 145 -2.11 3.46 -21.16
C GLU A 145 -0.74 4.14 -21.31
N GLY A 146 -0.60 5.35 -20.78
CA GLY A 146 0.68 6.07 -20.77
C GLY A 146 1.79 5.27 -20.09
N MET A 147 1.54 4.67 -18.92
CA MET A 147 2.53 3.87 -18.20
C MET A 147 2.94 2.62 -18.99
N CYS A 148 1.98 1.94 -19.63
CA CYS A 148 2.25 0.80 -20.51
C CYS A 148 3.08 1.21 -21.74
N ASN A 149 2.78 2.35 -22.34
CA ASN A 149 3.53 2.90 -23.48
C ASN A 149 4.96 3.27 -23.06
N LEU A 150 5.13 3.96 -21.94
CA LEU A 150 6.43 4.31 -21.39
C LEU A 150 7.28 3.06 -21.09
N HIS A 151 6.71 2.06 -20.44
CA HIS A 151 7.39 0.79 -20.22
C HIS A 151 7.80 0.12 -21.55
N SER A 152 6.92 0.13 -22.55
CA SER A 152 7.22 -0.47 -23.85
C SER A 152 8.35 0.23 -24.60
N LEU A 153 8.49 1.56 -24.45
CA LEU A 153 9.60 2.32 -25.00
C LEU A 153 10.90 2.06 -24.22
N GLN A 154 10.81 2.00 -22.90
CA GLN A 154 11.91 1.63 -22.02
C GLN A 154 12.53 0.28 -22.42
N MET A 155 11.71 -0.75 -22.60
CA MET A 155 12.19 -2.08 -23.02
C MET A 155 12.89 -2.09 -24.40
N LYS A 156 12.77 -1.04 -25.21
CA LYS A 156 13.45 -0.91 -26.50
C LYS A 156 14.79 -0.17 -26.40
N LEU A 157 15.05 0.53 -25.29
CA LEU A 157 16.31 1.26 -25.11
C LEU A 157 17.44 0.26 -24.96
N LYS A 158 18.56 0.52 -25.64
CA LYS A 158 19.82 -0.13 -25.32
C LYS A 158 20.37 0.52 -24.06
N VAL A 159 20.63 -0.30 -23.06
CA VAL A 159 21.10 0.11 -21.74
C VAL A 159 22.42 -0.59 -21.50
N PRO A 160 23.42 0.04 -20.85
CA PRO A 160 24.61 -0.67 -20.40
C PRO A 160 24.20 -1.89 -19.57
N GLU A 161 24.93 -3.01 -19.71
CA GLU A 161 24.67 -4.27 -19.00
C GLU A 161 24.65 -4.10 -17.47
N ASP A 162 25.34 -3.08 -16.96
CA ASP A 162 25.44 -2.77 -15.53
C ASP A 162 24.24 -1.96 -14.98
N GLU A 163 23.35 -1.43 -15.84
CA GLU A 163 22.19 -0.66 -15.40
C GLU A 163 21.01 -1.59 -15.05
N PRO A 164 20.33 -1.37 -13.91
CA PRO A 164 19.22 -2.22 -13.49
C PRO A 164 18.07 -2.27 -14.51
N LEU A 165 17.40 -3.43 -14.58
CA LEU A 165 16.28 -3.67 -15.49
C LEU A 165 15.17 -2.61 -15.38
N GLN A 166 14.70 -2.16 -16.53
CA GLN A 166 13.76 -1.04 -16.68
C GLN A 166 12.30 -1.42 -16.38
N THR A 167 12.03 -1.90 -15.16
CA THR A 167 10.71 -2.46 -14.82
C THR A 167 9.96 -1.71 -13.73
N ASN A 168 10.53 -0.65 -13.14
CA ASN A 168 9.94 0.05 -11.99
C ASN A 168 8.50 0.51 -12.23
N ILE A 169 8.24 1.14 -13.39
CA ILE A 169 6.90 1.63 -13.73
C ILE A 169 5.87 0.50 -13.88
N LYS A 170 6.28 -0.64 -14.46
CA LYS A 170 5.43 -1.83 -14.59
C LYS A 170 5.21 -2.53 -13.25
N SER A 171 6.27 -2.69 -12.45
CA SER A 171 6.20 -3.29 -11.12
C SER A 171 5.37 -2.47 -10.14
N SER A 172 5.37 -1.14 -10.29
CA SER A 172 4.53 -0.22 -9.53
C SER A 172 3.08 -0.32 -9.98
N LEU A 173 2.79 -0.27 -11.29
CA LEU A 173 1.44 -0.44 -11.83
C LEU A 173 0.80 -1.77 -11.40
N LEU A 174 1.50 -2.89 -11.61
CA LEU A 174 1.01 -4.22 -11.24
C LEU A 174 0.71 -4.34 -9.74
N TRP A 175 1.47 -3.66 -8.90
CA TRP A 175 1.21 -3.67 -7.47
C TRP A 175 0.00 -2.82 -7.09
N SER A 176 -0.14 -1.64 -7.69
CA SER A 176 -1.29 -0.76 -7.41
C SER A 176 -2.62 -1.39 -7.81
N GLU A 177 -2.59 -2.28 -8.81
CA GLU A 177 -3.75 -3.04 -9.29
C GLU A 177 -4.07 -4.30 -8.48
N LYS A 178 -3.24 -4.67 -7.50
CA LYS A 178 -3.56 -5.80 -6.61
C LYS A 178 -4.90 -5.57 -5.91
N GLU A 179 -5.70 -6.63 -5.84
CA GLU A 179 -7.00 -6.62 -5.16
C GLU A 179 -6.93 -7.24 -3.75
N ILE A 180 -5.90 -8.06 -3.49
CA ILE A 180 -5.79 -8.91 -2.29
C ILE A 180 -4.59 -8.47 -1.46
N PHE A 181 -4.82 -8.27 -0.16
CA PHE A 181 -3.85 -7.81 0.85
C PHE A 181 -4.09 -8.55 2.18
N GLU A 182 -3.96 -9.88 2.16
CA GLU A 182 -4.36 -10.78 3.27
C GLU A 182 -3.61 -10.53 4.60
N ASP A 183 -2.40 -9.97 4.55
CA ASP A 183 -1.56 -9.73 5.73
C ASP A 183 -1.57 -8.28 6.24
N TYR A 184 -2.43 -7.42 5.67
CA TYR A 184 -2.46 -5.99 6.01
C TYR A 184 -3.71 -5.63 6.80
N ASP A 185 -3.54 -4.67 7.72
CA ASP A 185 -4.68 -3.99 8.32
C ASP A 185 -5.45 -3.20 7.25
N ASN A 186 -6.75 -3.49 7.13
CA ASN A 186 -7.64 -2.86 6.16
C ASN A 186 -7.70 -1.33 6.32
N GLU A 187 -7.46 -0.81 7.52
CA GLU A 187 -7.39 0.64 7.75
C GLU A 187 -6.23 1.30 7.00
N PHE A 188 -5.20 0.55 6.59
CA PHE A 188 -4.02 1.05 5.89
C PHE A 188 -4.04 0.77 4.38
N ILE A 189 -5.10 0.14 3.85
CA ILE A 189 -5.19 -0.19 2.44
C ILE A 189 -5.97 0.93 1.71
N PRO A 190 -5.30 1.80 0.93
CA PRO A 190 -5.99 2.83 0.16
C PRO A 190 -6.79 2.23 -0.97
N GLY A 191 -7.84 2.94 -1.41
CA GLY A 191 -8.66 2.54 -2.55
C GLY A 191 -7.87 2.48 -3.86
N LEU A 192 -8.38 1.73 -4.85
CA LEU A 192 -7.72 1.54 -6.14
C LEU A 192 -7.32 2.86 -6.84
N PRO A 193 -8.17 3.91 -6.91
CA PRO A 193 -7.77 5.18 -7.51
C PRO A 193 -6.58 5.83 -6.82
N GLU A 194 -6.56 5.82 -5.48
CA GLU A 194 -5.45 6.35 -4.70
C GLU A 194 -4.18 5.53 -4.93
N ARG A 195 -4.24 4.20 -4.95
CA ARG A 195 -3.08 3.35 -5.28
C ARG A 195 -2.51 3.65 -6.67
N LEU A 196 -3.37 3.79 -7.67
CA LEU A 196 -2.96 4.05 -9.05
C LEU A 196 -2.36 5.45 -9.22
N SER A 197 -2.86 6.44 -8.48
CA SER A 197 -2.38 7.82 -8.58
C SER A 197 -0.91 8.01 -8.21
N PHE A 198 -0.34 7.11 -7.40
CA PHE A 198 1.09 7.12 -7.05
C PHE A 198 1.96 6.33 -8.03
N ALA A 199 1.34 5.44 -8.82
CA ALA A 199 2.07 4.44 -9.60
C ALA A 199 2.98 5.07 -10.67
N ALA A 200 2.62 6.26 -11.15
CA ALA A 200 3.30 6.98 -12.22
C ALA A 200 4.72 7.43 -11.87
N TYR A 201 4.97 7.79 -10.61
CA TYR A 201 6.16 8.54 -10.18
C TYR A 201 7.36 7.61 -9.91
N GLN A 202 7.75 6.86 -10.93
CA GLN A 202 8.91 5.97 -10.90
C GLN A 202 10.07 6.57 -11.68
N SER A 203 11.30 6.18 -11.31
CA SER A 203 12.46 6.47 -12.13
C SER A 203 12.37 5.77 -13.48
N VAL A 204 12.94 6.40 -14.49
CA VAL A 204 13.12 5.83 -15.83
C VAL A 204 14.60 5.68 -16.11
N SER A 205 14.96 4.80 -17.05
CA SER A 205 16.37 4.54 -17.35
C SER A 205 17.07 5.75 -17.97
N GLY A 206 18.34 5.92 -17.61
CA GLY A 206 19.19 7.00 -18.08
C GLY A 206 18.80 8.39 -17.55
N MET A 207 18.06 8.49 -16.45
CA MET A 207 17.77 9.81 -15.86
C MET A 207 19.04 10.50 -15.38
N SER A 208 19.20 11.78 -15.71
CA SER A 208 20.24 12.65 -15.15
C SER A 208 19.92 13.07 -13.71
N ASP A 209 20.90 13.60 -12.98
CA ASP A 209 20.67 14.12 -11.61
C ASP A 209 19.59 15.20 -11.55
N ALA A 210 19.51 16.06 -12.58
CA ALA A 210 18.47 17.10 -12.67
C ALA A 210 17.08 16.50 -12.89
N GLU A 211 16.97 15.42 -13.67
CA GLU A 211 15.73 14.69 -13.89
C GLU A 211 15.32 13.92 -12.63
N LEU A 212 16.27 13.29 -11.92
CA LEU A 212 16.02 12.63 -10.63
C LEU A 212 15.54 13.63 -9.56
N LEU A 213 16.13 14.82 -9.50
CA LEU A 213 15.67 15.90 -8.62
C LEU A 213 14.25 16.36 -9.00
N THR A 214 13.95 16.40 -10.30
CA THR A 214 12.60 16.72 -10.79
C THR A 214 11.58 15.65 -10.38
N LEU A 215 11.92 14.36 -10.53
CA LEU A 215 11.10 13.26 -10.01
C LEU A 215 10.89 13.38 -8.50
N GLN A 216 11.93 13.69 -7.73
CA GLN A 216 11.81 13.86 -6.29
C GLN A 216 10.80 14.97 -5.94
N LYS A 217 10.81 16.10 -6.66
CA LYS A 217 9.80 17.16 -6.49
C LYS A 217 8.39 16.68 -6.79
N TYR A 218 8.20 15.89 -7.85
CA TYR A 218 6.91 15.28 -8.16
C TYR A 218 6.44 14.34 -7.04
N LYS A 219 7.34 13.53 -6.47
CA LYS A 219 7.03 12.65 -5.34
C LYS A 219 6.61 13.40 -4.09
N ILE A 220 7.34 14.46 -3.71
CA ILE A 220 6.99 15.31 -2.56
C ILE A 220 5.60 15.92 -2.77
N LYS A 221 5.37 16.54 -3.95
CA LYS A 221 4.07 17.10 -4.31
C LYS A 221 2.96 16.05 -4.23
N ALA A 222 3.22 14.84 -4.74
CA ALA A 222 2.25 13.74 -4.69
C ALA A 222 1.92 13.29 -3.26
N MET A 223 2.91 13.29 -2.35
CA MET A 223 2.68 12.96 -0.93
C MET A 223 1.79 13.98 -0.23
N ASP A 224 1.92 15.26 -0.58
CA ASP A 224 1.15 16.37 0.01
C ASP A 224 -0.30 16.47 -0.51
N LEU A 225 -0.58 16.00 -1.72
CA LEU A 225 -1.90 16.09 -2.34
C LEU A 225 -2.88 15.06 -1.77
N THR A 226 -4.05 15.49 -1.28
CA THR A 226 -5.16 14.59 -0.87
C THR A 226 -6.25 14.40 -1.93
N ASP A 227 -6.12 15.09 -3.07
CA ASP A 227 -7.02 14.97 -4.21
C ASP A 227 -6.45 13.96 -5.22
N THR A 228 -7.12 12.81 -5.34
CA THR A 228 -6.69 11.73 -6.23
C THR A 228 -6.69 12.15 -7.70
N LEU A 229 -7.67 12.95 -8.14
CA LEU A 229 -7.82 13.36 -9.53
C LEU A 229 -6.70 14.33 -9.92
N GLU A 230 -6.41 15.30 -9.06
CA GLU A 230 -5.27 16.21 -9.24
C GLU A 230 -3.95 15.43 -9.32
N ARG A 231 -3.75 14.47 -8.41
CA ARG A 231 -2.53 13.65 -8.39
C ARG A 231 -2.42 12.75 -9.61
N ILE A 232 -3.53 12.21 -10.14
CA ILE A 232 -3.54 11.46 -11.40
C ILE A 232 -3.18 12.36 -12.58
N ASN A 233 -3.75 13.56 -12.68
CA ASN A 233 -3.44 14.49 -13.76
C ASN A 233 -1.95 14.85 -13.79
N SER A 234 -1.37 15.16 -12.62
CA SER A 234 0.07 15.37 -12.45
C SER A 234 0.88 14.12 -12.85
N GLY A 235 0.38 12.92 -12.57
CA GLY A 235 1.00 11.66 -12.98
C GLY A 235 0.98 11.45 -14.50
N ILE A 236 -0.11 11.83 -15.17
CA ILE A 236 -0.22 11.78 -16.64
C ILE A 236 0.79 12.71 -17.28
N GLU A 237 0.90 13.95 -16.80
CA GLU A 237 1.89 14.93 -17.27
C GLU A 237 3.32 14.39 -17.12
N TYR A 238 3.64 13.82 -15.96
CA TYR A 238 4.94 13.20 -15.70
C TYR A 238 5.22 12.06 -16.70
N VAL A 239 4.26 11.16 -16.92
CA VAL A 239 4.42 10.02 -17.83
C VAL A 239 4.57 10.49 -19.29
N GLU A 240 3.75 11.43 -19.75
CA GLU A 240 3.84 11.99 -21.11
C GLU A 240 5.19 12.66 -21.37
N HIS A 241 5.70 13.42 -20.40
CA HIS A 241 7.04 14.00 -20.47
C HIS A 241 8.12 12.93 -20.62
N ASN A 242 8.06 11.87 -19.80
CA ASN A 242 9.03 10.78 -19.86
C ASN A 242 8.91 9.96 -21.16
N ILE A 243 7.72 9.79 -21.72
CA ILE A 243 7.53 9.18 -23.04
C ILE A 243 8.31 9.96 -24.10
N GLY A 244 8.15 11.29 -24.12
CA GLY A 244 8.86 12.16 -25.06
C GLY A 244 10.38 12.08 -24.90
N MET A 245 10.86 12.10 -23.66
CA MET A 245 12.28 11.99 -23.33
C MET A 245 12.88 10.64 -23.78
N ILE A 246 12.23 9.52 -23.46
CA ILE A 246 12.69 8.18 -23.82
C ILE A 246 12.61 7.98 -25.34
N ALA A 247 11.56 8.48 -26.00
CA ALA A 247 11.44 8.45 -27.46
C ALA A 247 12.58 9.21 -28.15
N ALA A 248 12.97 10.38 -27.63
CA ALA A 248 14.11 11.13 -28.15
C ALA A 248 15.43 10.35 -27.99
N ARG A 249 15.65 9.71 -26.84
CA ARG A 249 16.83 8.84 -26.60
C ARG A 249 16.87 7.66 -27.57
N LEU A 250 15.74 6.99 -27.77
CA LEU A 250 15.61 5.92 -28.76
C LEU A 250 15.93 6.39 -30.18
N ALA A 251 15.47 7.58 -30.56
CA ALA A 251 15.75 8.14 -31.87
C ALA A 251 17.26 8.34 -32.08
N ILE A 252 17.97 8.84 -31.07
CA ILE A 252 19.44 9.04 -31.12
C ILE A 252 20.19 7.71 -31.25
N GLN A 253 19.74 6.65 -30.56
CA GLN A 253 20.37 5.32 -30.59
C GLN A 253 20.17 4.56 -31.91
N ASN A 254 19.20 4.97 -32.73
CA ASN A 254 18.85 4.32 -33.99
C ASN A 254 19.39 5.08 -35.22
N ILE A 255 20.18 6.15 -35.00
CA ILE A 255 20.97 6.84 -36.02
C ILE A 255 22.33 6.14 -36.13
#